data_AF-A0A356NAQ8-F1
#
_entry.id   AF-A0A356NAQ8-F1
#
_cell.length_a   1.000
_cell.length_b   1.000
_cell.length_c   1.000
_cell.angle_alpha   90.00
_cell.angle_beta   90.00
_cell.angle_gamma   90.00
#
_symmetry.space_group_name_H-M   'P 1'
#
loop_
_entity.id
_entity.type
_entity.pdbx_description
1 polymer ?
#
loop_
_entity_poly.entity_id
_entity_poly.type
_entity_poly.pdbx_seq_one_letter_code
_entity_poly.pdbx_strand_id
1 'polypeptide(L)'
;MNIKEKLASASKKERTPQQQKAMTILNWVATAVCIVVIVFALVMAIFTIAGTTNDNHLTQFGDKIYLNVASDSMEPTFNTSDVLIANAFNYEKQLSELKVGQVVTFKTTVRSGGATYEIYNTHRIVHINYENDGLTVRNFTTRGDNQDGTWQEAAAELDKDVDDQKESVIGSTEIVAPSNIVATWGSVDGEGNFKAGKMLKGVGGFSNWIQDTENFGANRKTRFFCIVVLPLILLFVIYAFILVRTLVIAKLENQRKVQSEQVVSVDGLSDEEKRRLAQELLASLQASAGGEKASDAKNADDAAAQEAPVQEEKSDEQNTGEKSE
;
A
#
# COMPACT_ATOMS: atom_id res chain seq x y z
N MET A 1 -50.23 -14.65 -17.77
CA MET A 1 -49.45 -13.67 -16.99
C MET A 1 -48.25 -13.25 -17.81
N ASN A 2 -48.18 -11.97 -18.16
CA ASN A 2 -47.30 -11.45 -19.20
C ASN A 2 -45.94 -11.06 -18.61
N ILE A 3 -44.85 -11.27 -19.35
CA ILE A 3 -43.45 -11.04 -18.91
C ILE A 3 -43.24 -9.59 -18.42
N LYS A 4 -44.06 -8.65 -18.91
CA LYS A 4 -44.12 -7.25 -18.46
C LYS A 4 -44.51 -7.08 -16.98
N GLU A 5 -45.35 -7.95 -16.40
CA GLU A 5 -45.68 -7.91 -14.96
C GLU A 5 -44.54 -8.45 -14.08
N LYS A 6 -43.76 -9.42 -14.58
CA LYS A 6 -42.54 -9.89 -13.91
C LYS A 6 -41.41 -8.84 -13.93
N LEU A 7 -41.34 -8.00 -14.95
CA LEU A 7 -40.38 -6.88 -15.02
C LEU A 7 -40.83 -5.68 -14.17
N ALA A 8 -42.14 -5.42 -14.05
CA ALA A 8 -42.66 -4.36 -13.20
C ALA A 8 -42.50 -4.67 -11.69
N SER A 9 -42.62 -5.95 -11.30
CA SER A 9 -42.47 -6.39 -9.90
C SER A 9 -41.02 -6.53 -9.42
N ALA A 10 -40.03 -6.54 -10.33
CA ALA A 10 -38.60 -6.49 -9.99
C ALA A 10 -38.09 -5.06 -9.68
N SER A 11 -38.92 -4.03 -9.88
CA SER A 11 -38.50 -2.62 -10.00
C SER A 11 -38.54 -1.80 -8.69
N LYS A 12 -38.92 -2.39 -7.55
CA LYS A 12 -38.85 -1.68 -6.27
C LYS A 12 -38.42 -2.62 -5.14
N LYS A 13 -37.15 -3.01 -5.15
CA LYS A 13 -36.50 -3.32 -3.87
C LYS A 13 -36.24 -1.99 -3.18
N GLU A 14 -37.28 -1.42 -2.58
CA GLU A 14 -37.14 -0.29 -1.65
C GLU A 14 -36.13 -0.72 -0.60
N ARG A 15 -34.93 -0.17 -0.68
CA ARG A 15 -33.87 -0.50 0.27
C ARG A 15 -34.40 -0.11 1.63
N THR A 16 -34.46 -1.06 2.55
CA THR A 16 -34.96 -0.81 3.90
C THR A 16 -34.17 0.34 4.55
N PRO A 17 -34.75 1.12 5.47
CA PRO A 17 -34.04 2.21 6.15
C PRO A 17 -32.73 1.76 6.81
N GLN A 18 -32.62 0.48 7.19
CA GLN A 18 -31.36 -0.14 7.62
C GLN A 18 -30.33 -0.31 6.49
N GLN A 19 -30.72 -0.65 5.26
CA GLN A 19 -29.84 -0.75 4.10
C GLN A 19 -29.34 0.60 3.60
N GLN A 20 -30.15 1.67 3.73
CA GLN A 20 -29.70 3.03 3.43
C GLN A 20 -28.66 3.50 4.46
N LYS A 21 -28.94 3.31 5.76
CA LYS A 21 -27.98 3.59 6.83
C LYS A 21 -26.67 2.79 6.67
N ALA A 22 -26.76 1.51 6.31
CA ALA A 22 -25.58 0.66 6.08
C ALA A 22 -24.72 1.14 4.89
N MET A 23 -25.31 1.59 3.79
CA MET A 23 -24.57 2.15 2.65
C MET A 23 -23.90 3.49 2.99
N THR A 24 -24.55 4.34 3.78
CA THR A 24 -23.97 5.60 4.25
C THR A 24 -22.79 5.36 5.19
N ILE A 25 -22.94 4.41 6.14
CA ILE A 25 -21.87 4.00 7.05
C ILE A 25 -20.71 3.41 6.25
N LEU A 26 -20.97 2.55 5.26
CA LEU A 26 -19.93 1.96 4.42
C LEU A 26 -19.13 3.03 3.64
N ASN A 27 -19.79 4.06 3.13
CA ASN A 27 -19.11 5.15 2.42
C ASN A 27 -18.25 6.01 3.37
N TRP A 28 -18.73 6.24 4.59
CA TRP A 28 -17.97 6.92 5.64
C TRP A 28 -16.75 6.09 6.07
N VAL A 29 -16.93 4.79 6.28
CA VAL A 29 -15.85 3.86 6.63
C VAL A 29 -14.83 3.79 5.50
N ALA A 30 -15.26 3.67 4.24
CA ALA A 30 -14.36 3.67 3.09
C ALA A 30 -13.55 4.97 3.00
N THR A 31 -14.18 6.12 3.26
CA THR A 31 -13.50 7.42 3.28
C THR A 31 -12.49 7.52 4.42
N ALA A 32 -12.85 7.07 5.63
CA ALA A 32 -11.94 7.05 6.76
C ALA A 32 -10.73 6.13 6.51
N VAL A 33 -10.96 4.92 6.00
CA VAL A 33 -9.88 3.99 5.62
C VAL A 33 -8.99 4.60 4.54
N CYS A 34 -9.55 5.30 3.56
CA CYS A 34 -8.80 6.00 2.53
C CYS A 34 -7.88 7.08 3.11
N ILE A 35 -8.40 7.93 4.00
CA ILE A 35 -7.58 8.95 4.67
C ILE A 35 -6.44 8.28 5.44
N VAL A 36 -6.70 7.19 6.16
CA VAL A 36 -5.66 6.45 6.90
C VAL A 36 -4.59 5.91 5.94
N VAL A 37 -4.98 5.31 4.82
CA VAL A 37 -4.03 4.78 3.81
C VAL A 37 -3.22 5.91 3.17
N ILE A 38 -3.84 7.04 2.85
CA ILE A 38 -3.15 8.21 2.27
C ILE A 38 -2.15 8.80 3.27
N VAL A 39 -2.57 8.99 4.53
CA VAL A 39 -1.69 9.48 5.60
C VAL A 39 -0.53 8.52 5.81
N PHE A 40 -0.79 7.22 5.85
CA PHE A 40 0.25 6.19 5.95
C PHE A 40 1.22 6.23 4.76
N ALA A 41 0.71 6.36 3.53
CA ALA A 41 1.55 6.47 2.33
C ALA A 41 2.40 7.74 2.33
N LEU A 42 1.84 8.88 2.76
CA LEU A 42 2.57 10.14 2.95
C LEU A 42 3.70 9.97 3.96
N VAL A 43 3.39 9.38 5.11
CA VAL A 43 4.38 9.09 6.14
C VAL A 43 5.50 8.21 5.56
N MET A 44 5.17 7.12 4.89
CA MET A 44 6.15 6.24 4.25
C MET A 44 6.99 6.93 3.18
N ALA A 45 6.39 7.84 2.38
CA ALA A 45 7.12 8.64 1.41
C ALA A 45 8.13 9.56 2.10
N ILE A 46 7.73 10.24 3.19
CA ILE A 46 8.64 11.08 3.99
C ILE A 46 9.79 10.23 4.55
N PHE A 47 9.51 9.08 5.15
CA PHE A 47 10.52 8.15 5.67
C PHE A 47 11.48 7.64 4.58
N THR A 48 10.97 7.38 3.38
CA THR A 48 11.77 6.93 2.23
C THR A 48 12.70 8.03 1.74
N ILE A 49 12.18 9.26 1.56
CA ILE A 49 12.99 10.41 1.15
C ILE A 49 14.08 10.67 2.20
N ALA A 50 13.71 10.74 3.47
CA ALA A 50 14.64 10.96 4.59
C ALA A 50 15.74 9.89 4.67
N GLY A 51 15.47 8.65 4.27
CA GLY A 51 16.49 7.59 4.19
C GLY A 51 17.41 7.71 2.98
N THR A 52 16.97 8.32 1.88
CA THR A 52 17.77 8.41 0.64
C THR A 52 18.61 9.67 0.51
N THR A 53 18.30 10.75 1.25
CA THR A 53 18.95 12.06 1.10
C THR A 53 20.21 12.26 1.93
N ASN A 54 20.53 11.33 2.83
CA ASN A 54 21.69 11.45 3.71
C ASN A 54 22.83 10.54 3.23
N ASP A 55 24.08 10.98 3.40
CA ASP A 55 25.29 10.25 2.98
C ASP A 55 25.42 8.86 3.63
N ASN A 56 24.70 8.63 4.72
CA ASN A 56 24.68 7.38 5.45
C ASN A 56 23.50 6.47 5.07
N HIS A 57 22.61 6.89 4.17
CA HIS A 57 21.39 6.15 3.82
C HIS A 57 20.54 5.68 5.01
N LEU A 58 20.68 6.35 6.16
CA LEU A 58 19.97 6.07 7.39
C LEU A 58 18.73 6.95 7.48
N THR A 59 17.66 6.38 8.02
CA THR A 59 16.39 7.07 8.26
C THR A 59 16.55 8.08 9.40
N GLN A 60 16.83 9.34 9.04
CA GLN A 60 17.10 10.42 9.98
C GLN A 60 15.99 11.48 9.97
N PHE A 61 15.58 11.90 11.16
CA PHE A 61 14.68 13.04 11.38
C PHE A 61 15.32 13.99 12.39
N GLY A 62 15.82 15.13 11.92
CA GLY A 62 16.65 16.02 12.74
C GLY A 62 17.87 15.27 13.27
N ASP A 63 18.08 15.28 14.58
CA ASP A 63 19.21 14.57 15.22
C ASP A 63 18.90 13.12 15.60
N LYS A 64 17.75 12.58 15.19
CA LYS A 64 17.33 11.22 15.57
C LYS A 64 17.42 10.28 14.37
N ILE A 65 18.06 9.15 14.58
CA ILE A 65 18.22 8.08 13.61
C ILE A 65 17.42 6.87 14.08
N TYR A 66 16.56 6.36 13.21
CA TYR A 66 15.76 5.17 13.46
C TYR A 66 16.49 3.96 12.87
N LEU A 67 16.95 3.07 13.74
CA LEU A 67 17.74 1.90 13.36
C LEU A 67 16.98 0.64 13.69
N ASN A 68 16.94 -0.27 12.74
CA ASN A 68 16.34 -1.57 12.96
C ASN A 68 17.39 -2.57 13.42
N VAL A 69 17.04 -3.41 14.40
CA VAL A 69 17.97 -4.41 14.93
C VAL A 69 17.90 -5.67 14.06
N ALA A 70 18.99 -5.99 13.37
CA ALA A 70 19.03 -7.12 12.44
C ALA A 70 19.56 -8.42 13.07
N SER A 71 20.35 -8.34 14.14
CA SER A 71 20.96 -9.49 14.82
C SER A 71 20.76 -9.44 16.34
N ASP A 72 20.98 -10.57 16.99
CA ASP A 72 20.89 -10.78 18.43
C ASP A 72 22.20 -10.45 19.18
N SER A 73 23.22 -9.90 18.51
CA SER A 73 24.55 -9.66 19.11
C SER A 73 24.57 -8.70 20.32
N MET A 74 23.46 -8.01 20.58
CA MET A 74 23.29 -7.08 21.68
C MET A 74 22.25 -7.54 22.70
N GLU A 75 21.77 -8.78 22.62
CA GLU A 75 20.97 -9.37 23.70
C GLU A 75 21.83 -9.48 24.97
N PRO A 76 21.29 -9.19 26.17
CA PRO A 76 19.89 -8.86 26.48
C PRO A 76 19.55 -7.36 26.43
N THR A 77 20.46 -6.48 25.99
CA THR A 77 20.27 -5.03 25.98
C THR A 77 19.12 -4.59 25.07
N PHE A 78 19.01 -5.17 23.87
CA PHE A 78 17.88 -5.03 22.97
C PHE A 78 17.81 -6.21 22.00
N ASN A 79 16.64 -6.45 21.41
CA ASN A 79 16.39 -7.64 20.57
C ASN A 79 16.12 -7.27 19.12
N THR A 80 16.15 -8.27 18.23
CA THR A 80 15.83 -8.15 16.79
C THR A 80 14.41 -7.65 16.48
N SER A 81 13.51 -7.69 17.47
CA SER A 81 12.15 -7.16 17.37
C SER A 81 12.04 -5.65 17.64
N ASP A 82 13.13 -4.98 17.99
CA ASP A 82 13.12 -3.60 18.45
C ASP A 82 13.63 -2.63 17.38
N VAL A 83 13.15 -1.39 17.42
CA VAL A 83 13.69 -0.28 16.63
C VAL A 83 14.33 0.72 17.57
N LEU A 84 15.62 0.98 17.38
CA LEU A 84 16.38 1.92 18.19
C LEU A 84 16.15 3.34 17.69
N ILE A 85 16.01 4.28 18.64
CA ILE A 85 15.99 5.70 18.36
C ILE A 85 17.33 6.26 18.85
N ALA A 86 18.32 6.26 17.95
CA ALA A 86 19.67 6.74 18.21
C ALA A 86 19.80 8.24 17.91
N ASN A 87 20.84 8.87 18.45
CA ASN A 87 21.21 10.24 18.10
C ASN A 87 22.27 10.22 17.01
N ALA A 88 22.12 11.07 15.99
CA ALA A 88 23.18 11.32 15.03
C ALA A 88 24.43 11.80 15.77
N PHE A 89 25.58 11.25 15.39
CA PHE A 89 26.86 11.56 16.01
C PHE A 89 27.75 12.29 15.02
N ASN A 90 28.34 13.40 15.45
CA ASN A 90 29.35 14.11 14.69
C ASN A 90 30.71 13.98 15.40
N TYR A 91 31.59 13.16 14.84
CA TYR A 91 32.88 12.85 15.44
C TYR A 91 33.77 14.09 15.62
N GLU A 92 33.68 15.11 14.76
CA GLU A 92 34.51 16.32 14.89
C GLU A 92 34.15 17.18 16.11
N LYS A 93 32.90 17.06 16.58
CA LYS A 93 32.37 17.89 17.67
C LYS A 93 32.19 17.14 18.97
N GLN A 94 31.93 15.84 18.90
CA GLN A 94 31.41 15.05 20.02
C GLN A 94 32.32 13.89 20.42
N LEU A 95 33.53 13.78 19.86
CA LEU A 95 34.46 12.69 20.19
C LEU A 95 34.78 12.60 21.68
N SER A 96 34.96 13.74 22.33
CA SER A 96 35.23 13.82 23.78
C SER A 96 34.05 13.45 24.67
N GLU A 97 32.84 13.36 24.10
CA GLU A 97 31.63 12.96 24.84
C GLU A 97 31.47 11.43 24.91
N LEU A 98 32.19 10.68 24.06
CA LEU A 98 32.13 9.22 24.03
C LEU A 98 32.84 8.62 25.25
N LYS A 99 32.17 7.66 25.88
CA LYS A 99 32.68 6.95 27.06
C LYS A 99 32.60 5.45 26.90
N VAL A 100 33.47 4.74 27.62
CA VAL A 100 33.35 3.29 27.81
C VAL A 100 31.97 2.97 28.38
N GLY A 101 31.33 1.94 27.85
CA GLY A 101 29.96 1.53 28.16
C GLY A 101 28.90 2.12 27.24
N GLN A 102 29.21 3.10 26.38
CA GLN A 102 28.23 3.68 25.46
C GLN A 102 28.00 2.77 24.25
N VAL A 103 26.75 2.69 23.77
CA VAL A 103 26.42 1.93 22.57
C VAL A 103 26.49 2.85 21.36
N VAL A 104 27.21 2.42 20.33
CA VAL A 104 27.47 3.19 19.11
C VAL A 104 27.14 2.39 17.87
N THR A 105 26.66 3.07 16.85
CA THR A 105 26.44 2.52 15.51
C THR A 105 27.51 3.05 14.58
N PHE A 106 28.15 2.17 13.83
CA PHE A 106 29.25 2.50 12.94
C PHE A 106 29.18 1.74 11.62
N LYS A 107 29.85 2.29 10.61
CA LYS A 107 30.01 1.66 9.30
C LYS A 107 31.05 0.54 9.39
N THR A 108 30.69 -0.64 8.93
CA THR A 108 31.60 -1.78 8.74
C THR A 108 31.30 -2.47 7.41
N THR A 109 32.20 -3.34 6.97
CA THR A 109 32.03 -4.06 5.71
C THR A 109 31.97 -5.56 5.96
N VAL A 110 30.92 -6.20 5.47
CA VAL A 110 30.79 -7.66 5.52
C VAL A 110 30.94 -8.25 4.13
N ARG A 111 31.67 -9.37 4.05
CA ARG A 111 31.84 -10.12 2.82
C ARG A 111 30.83 -11.27 2.80
N SER A 112 29.96 -11.29 1.81
CA SER A 112 28.97 -12.35 1.62
C SER A 112 28.82 -12.69 0.15
N GLY A 113 28.76 -13.98 -0.20
CA GLY A 113 28.56 -14.43 -1.59
C GLY A 113 29.61 -13.93 -2.61
N GLY A 114 30.82 -13.56 -2.15
CA GLY A 114 31.88 -13.00 -3.00
C GLY A 114 31.82 -11.48 -3.21
N ALA A 115 30.78 -10.80 -2.72
CA ALA A 115 30.64 -9.35 -2.71
C ALA A 115 30.92 -8.76 -1.32
N THR A 116 31.34 -7.50 -1.28
CA THR A 116 31.51 -6.73 -0.05
C THR A 116 30.33 -5.76 0.07
N TYR A 117 29.65 -5.78 1.20
CA TYR A 117 28.53 -4.91 1.52
C TYR A 117 28.93 -3.98 2.66
N GLU A 118 28.70 -2.68 2.49
CA GLU A 118 28.75 -1.73 3.60
C GLU A 118 27.47 -1.90 4.43
N ILE A 119 27.65 -2.13 5.73
CA ILE A 119 26.57 -2.31 6.68
C ILE A 119 26.80 -1.43 7.91
N TYR A 120 25.74 -1.24 8.67
CA TYR A 120 25.79 -0.58 9.97
C TYR A 120 25.75 -1.63 11.07
N ASN A 121 26.81 -1.66 11.89
CA ASN A 121 26.87 -2.50 13.08
C ASN A 121 26.67 -1.63 14.32
N THR A 122 26.08 -2.21 15.38
CA THR A 122 25.80 -1.48 16.63
C THR A 122 26.30 -2.27 17.82
N HIS A 123 27.35 -1.79 18.47
CA HIS A 123 27.99 -2.45 19.61
C HIS A 123 28.30 -1.47 20.74
N ARG A 124 28.64 -2.00 21.91
CA ARG A 124 29.05 -1.22 23.06
C ARG A 124 30.56 -0.96 23.02
N ILE A 125 30.98 0.27 23.31
CA ILE A 125 32.38 0.60 23.51
C ILE A 125 32.85 -0.05 24.81
N VAL A 126 33.87 -0.89 24.74
CA VAL A 126 34.49 -1.53 25.91
C VAL A 126 35.86 -0.94 26.23
N HIS A 127 36.53 -0.30 25.27
CA HIS A 127 37.80 0.37 25.51
C HIS A 127 38.04 1.50 24.49
N ILE A 128 38.76 2.54 24.91
CA ILE A 128 39.13 3.69 24.08
C ILE A 128 40.66 3.68 23.93
N ASN A 129 41.15 3.43 22.71
CA ASN A 129 42.57 3.40 22.43
C ASN A 129 43.05 4.81 22.06
N TYR A 130 43.96 5.36 22.86
CA TYR A 130 44.58 6.65 22.61
C TYR A 130 45.87 6.51 21.79
N GLU A 131 46.28 7.59 21.12
CA GLU A 131 47.62 7.69 20.56
C GLU A 131 48.68 7.86 21.66
N ASN A 132 49.96 7.89 21.27
CA ASN A 132 51.10 8.03 22.18
C ASN A 132 51.06 9.33 23.02
N ASP A 133 50.25 10.32 22.63
CA ASP A 133 50.04 11.56 23.37
C ASP A 133 49.09 11.40 24.56
N GLY A 134 48.38 10.27 24.67
CA GLY A 134 47.40 9.98 25.71
C GLY A 134 46.14 10.87 25.65
N LEU A 135 45.97 11.66 24.60
CA LEU A 135 44.91 12.67 24.47
C LEU A 135 44.08 12.45 23.20
N THR A 136 44.71 12.04 22.11
CA THR A 136 44.04 11.83 20.83
C THR A 136 43.49 10.41 20.77
N VAL A 137 42.19 10.27 20.54
CA VAL A 137 41.56 8.96 20.36
C VAL A 137 41.93 8.39 19.00
N ARG A 138 42.64 7.26 18.99
CA ARG A 138 43.03 6.54 17.76
C ARG A 138 41.86 5.71 17.23
N ASN A 139 41.28 4.88 18.07
CA ASN A 139 40.16 4.00 17.73
C ASN A 139 39.43 3.50 18.98
N PHE A 140 38.27 2.90 18.79
CA PHE A 140 37.44 2.32 19.83
C PHE A 140 37.43 0.80 19.68
N THR A 141 37.57 0.09 20.80
CA THR A 141 37.26 -1.34 20.85
C THR A 141 35.79 -1.48 21.23
N THR A 142 35.02 -2.11 20.34
CA THR A 142 33.58 -2.34 20.53
C THR A 142 33.28 -3.83 20.66
N ARG A 143 32.21 -4.16 21.39
CA ARG A 143 31.80 -5.54 21.68
C ARG A 143 30.28 -5.65 21.71
N GLY A 144 29.76 -6.74 21.17
CA GLY A 144 28.36 -7.14 21.38
C GLY A 144 28.12 -7.58 22.83
N ASP A 145 26.92 -7.30 23.35
CA ASP A 145 26.54 -7.72 24.71
C ASP A 145 26.14 -9.21 24.78
N ASN A 146 25.82 -9.85 23.65
CA ASN A 146 25.42 -11.27 23.59
C ASN A 146 26.65 -12.18 23.50
N GLN A 147 27.42 -12.19 24.58
CA GLN A 147 28.61 -13.02 24.74
C GLN A 147 28.76 -13.42 26.20
N ASP A 148 29.64 -14.39 26.47
CA ASP A 148 29.95 -14.80 27.84
C ASP A 148 30.56 -13.63 28.63
N GLY A 149 30.04 -13.38 29.84
CA GLY A 149 30.49 -12.29 30.70
C GLY A 149 29.91 -10.91 30.35
N THR A 150 30.02 -10.00 31.31
CA THR A 150 29.49 -8.63 31.19
C THR A 150 30.46 -7.71 30.43
N TRP A 151 29.95 -6.65 29.81
CA TRP A 151 30.81 -5.68 29.13
C TRP A 151 31.76 -4.96 30.10
N GLN A 152 31.39 -4.84 31.38
CA GLN A 152 32.24 -4.28 32.43
C GLN A 152 33.45 -5.16 32.73
N GLU A 153 33.25 -6.49 32.76
CA GLU A 153 34.36 -7.45 32.92
C GLU A 153 35.31 -7.40 31.73
N ALA A 154 34.77 -7.35 30.50
CA ALA A 154 35.58 -7.19 29.29
C ALA A 154 36.36 -5.86 29.29
N ALA A 155 35.73 -4.75 29.70
CA ALA A 155 36.38 -3.45 29.82
C ALA A 155 37.51 -3.47 30.85
N ALA A 156 37.27 -4.04 32.04
CA ALA A 156 38.27 -4.18 33.08
C ALA A 156 39.44 -5.10 32.68
N GLU A 157 39.18 -6.10 31.83
CA GLU A 157 40.22 -6.96 31.28
C GLU A 157 41.08 -6.22 30.25
N LEU A 158 40.46 -5.41 29.39
CA LEU A 158 41.15 -4.60 28.38
C LEU A 158 42.01 -3.48 28.98
N ASP A 159 41.74 -3.07 30.21
CA ASP A 159 42.56 -2.09 30.94
C ASP A 159 43.85 -2.70 31.54
N LYS A 160 44.03 -4.02 31.48
CA LYS A 160 45.27 -4.70 31.91
C LYS A 160 46.32 -4.71 30.81
N ASP A 161 47.55 -4.96 31.22
CA ASP A 161 48.66 -5.26 30.30
C ASP A 161 48.29 -6.44 29.40
N VAL A 162 48.65 -6.35 28.11
CA VAL A 162 48.26 -7.31 27.07
C VAL A 162 48.60 -8.77 27.44
N ASP A 163 49.72 -8.98 28.12
CA ASP A 163 50.17 -10.32 28.54
C ASP A 163 49.30 -10.94 29.67
N ASP A 164 48.55 -10.11 30.40
CA ASP A 164 47.67 -10.53 31.50
C ASP A 164 46.20 -10.65 31.07
N GLN A 165 45.88 -10.26 29.83
CA GLN A 165 44.52 -10.24 29.31
C GLN A 165 43.98 -11.65 29.06
N LYS A 166 42.77 -11.91 29.55
CA LYS A 166 42.02 -13.14 29.27
C LYS A 166 41.09 -12.96 28.09
N GLU A 167 41.51 -13.43 26.92
CA GLU A 167 40.69 -13.38 25.69
C GLU A 167 39.30 -14.02 25.86
N SER A 168 39.17 -15.06 26.70
CA SER A 168 37.87 -15.69 26.96
C SER A 168 36.86 -14.78 27.66
N VAL A 169 37.34 -13.76 28.40
CA VAL A 169 36.50 -12.76 29.08
C VAL A 169 36.19 -11.59 28.15
N ILE A 170 37.19 -11.16 27.37
CA ILE A 170 37.04 -10.09 26.37
C ILE A 170 36.06 -10.53 25.28
N GLY A 171 36.15 -11.77 24.82
CA GLY A 171 35.34 -12.29 23.74
C GLY A 171 35.65 -11.64 22.39
N SER A 172 34.67 -11.67 21.49
CA SER A 172 34.76 -11.11 20.14
C SER A 172 34.58 -9.59 20.17
N THR A 173 35.59 -8.86 19.69
CA THR A 173 35.60 -7.39 19.60
C THR A 173 35.84 -6.91 18.18
N GLU A 174 35.38 -5.70 17.88
CA GLU A 174 35.62 -5.01 16.62
C GLU A 174 36.28 -3.65 16.89
N ILE A 175 37.37 -3.35 16.15
CA ILE A 175 38.08 -2.07 16.25
C ILE A 175 37.46 -1.08 15.26
N VAL A 176 37.04 0.07 15.78
CA VAL A 176 36.26 1.07 15.04
C VAL A 176 36.99 2.40 15.05
N ALA A 177 37.22 2.98 13.87
CA ALA A 177 37.75 4.34 13.75
C ALA A 177 36.69 5.37 14.16
N PRO A 178 37.08 6.50 14.80
CA PRO A 178 36.12 7.54 15.20
C PRO A 178 35.27 8.08 14.05
N SER A 179 35.86 8.19 12.85
CA SER A 179 35.19 8.67 11.64
C SER A 179 34.09 7.73 11.11
N ASN A 180 34.10 6.46 11.51
CA ASN A 180 33.10 5.48 11.08
C ASN A 180 31.86 5.47 11.98
N ILE A 181 31.90 6.11 13.15
CA ILE A 181 30.77 6.20 14.07
C ILE A 181 29.77 7.21 13.51
N VAL A 182 28.52 6.78 13.36
CA VAL A 182 27.44 7.58 12.78
C VAL A 182 26.33 7.90 13.78
N ALA A 183 26.17 7.09 14.83
CA ALA A 183 25.14 7.30 15.82
C ALA A 183 25.54 6.80 17.21
N THR A 184 24.92 7.38 18.23
CA THR A 184 25.03 6.94 19.63
C THR A 184 23.65 6.56 20.18
N TRP A 185 23.60 5.49 20.96
CA TRP A 185 22.38 5.03 21.62
C TRP A 185 22.58 4.90 23.13
N GLY A 186 21.67 5.52 23.89
CA GLY A 186 21.82 5.63 25.35
C GLY A 186 22.88 6.65 25.74
N SER A 187 23.20 6.66 27.03
CA SER A 187 24.19 7.57 27.63
C SER A 187 24.89 6.88 28.78
N VAL A 188 26.15 7.21 29.01
CA VAL A 188 26.89 6.81 30.21
C VAL A 188 27.03 8.04 31.11
N ASP A 189 26.71 7.88 32.39
CA ASP A 189 26.82 8.97 33.36
C ASP A 189 28.29 9.27 33.74
N GLY A 190 28.50 10.12 34.75
CA GLY A 190 29.83 10.43 35.27
C GLY A 190 30.47 9.27 36.05
N GLU A 191 29.66 8.30 36.49
CA GLU A 191 30.04 7.20 37.36
C GLU A 191 30.27 5.90 36.56
N GLY A 192 30.05 5.92 35.25
CA GLY A 192 30.22 4.77 34.36
C GLY A 192 28.97 3.90 34.22
N ASN A 193 27.83 4.30 34.78
CA ASN A 193 26.59 3.54 34.63
C ASN A 193 25.94 3.83 33.28
N PHE A 194 25.60 2.75 32.57
CA PHE A 194 24.90 2.85 31.31
C PHE A 194 23.39 3.05 31.50
N LYS A 195 22.86 4.09 30.86
CA LYS A 195 21.43 4.34 30.73
C LYS A 195 20.99 4.01 29.31
N ALA A 196 20.08 3.04 29.19
CA ALA A 196 19.49 2.64 27.92
C ALA A 196 18.84 3.81 27.18
N GLY A 197 19.02 3.84 25.87
CA GLY A 197 18.39 4.81 24.98
C GLY A 197 16.90 4.51 24.76
N LYS A 198 16.25 5.36 23.96
CA LYS A 198 14.86 5.13 23.56
C LYS A 198 14.80 4.04 22.49
N MET A 199 13.78 3.20 22.56
CA MET A 199 13.49 2.16 21.58
C MET A 199 11.98 1.96 21.44
N LEU A 200 11.55 1.47 20.29
CA LEU A 200 10.19 1.01 20.03
C LEU A 200 10.18 -0.52 20.05
N LYS A 201 9.53 -1.10 21.06
CA LYS A 201 9.49 -2.55 21.23
C LYS A 201 8.45 -3.19 20.30
N GLY A 202 8.81 -4.30 19.66
CA GLY A 202 7.91 -5.15 18.89
C GLY A 202 7.59 -4.71 17.46
N VAL A 203 8.11 -3.56 17.00
CA VAL A 203 7.89 -3.06 15.62
C VAL A 203 9.05 -3.37 14.67
N GLY A 204 10.19 -3.82 15.21
CA GLY A 204 11.41 -4.14 14.45
C GLY A 204 11.25 -5.34 13.52
N GLY A 205 10.47 -6.35 13.91
CA GLY A 205 10.19 -7.52 13.05
C GLY A 205 9.49 -7.14 11.75
N PHE A 206 8.47 -6.28 11.83
CA PHE A 206 7.80 -5.74 10.64
C PHE A 206 8.75 -4.88 9.80
N SER A 207 9.51 -3.99 10.45
CA SER A 207 10.51 -3.16 9.78
C SER A 207 11.58 -4.00 9.07
N ASN A 208 12.03 -5.12 9.66
CA ASN A 208 13.06 -6.01 9.12
C ASN A 208 12.54 -6.70 7.87
N TRP A 209 11.28 -7.13 7.91
CA TRP A 209 10.62 -7.70 6.74
C TRP A 209 10.50 -6.67 5.60
N ILE A 210 10.08 -5.43 5.87
CA ILE A 210 10.02 -4.37 4.85
C ILE A 210 11.39 -4.12 4.22
N GLN A 211 12.41 -3.99 5.08
CA GLN A 211 13.75 -3.62 4.67
C GLN A 211 14.53 -4.79 4.05
N ASP A 212 14.01 -6.02 4.18
CA ASP A 212 14.64 -7.28 3.75
C ASP A 212 16.07 -7.42 4.28
N THR A 213 16.25 -7.21 5.58
CA THR A 213 17.56 -7.19 6.24
C THR A 213 18.32 -8.51 6.08
N GLU A 214 17.62 -9.65 6.08
CA GLU A 214 18.19 -10.98 5.87
C GLU A 214 18.88 -11.14 4.50
N ASN A 215 18.37 -10.48 3.45
CA ASN A 215 18.94 -10.53 2.10
C ASN A 215 19.58 -9.19 1.68
N PHE A 216 20.06 -8.40 2.64
CA PHE A 216 20.70 -7.11 2.41
C PHE A 216 19.87 -6.15 1.52
N GLY A 217 18.55 -6.20 1.63
CA GLY A 217 17.65 -5.33 0.88
C GLY A 217 17.41 -5.74 -0.57
N ALA A 218 17.79 -6.96 -0.99
CA ALA A 218 17.59 -7.44 -2.37
C ALA A 218 16.14 -7.24 -2.86
N ASN A 219 15.14 -7.47 -2.01
CA ASN A 219 13.73 -7.32 -2.36
C ASN A 219 13.07 -6.07 -1.75
N ARG A 220 13.85 -5.10 -1.23
CA ARG A 220 13.31 -3.91 -0.57
C ARG A 220 12.29 -3.17 -1.45
N LYS A 221 12.60 -3.03 -2.75
CA LYS A 221 11.71 -2.36 -3.73
C LYS A 221 10.37 -3.10 -3.89
N THR A 222 10.42 -4.43 -3.98
CA THR A 222 9.24 -5.28 -4.15
C THR A 222 8.37 -5.28 -2.91
N ARG A 223 8.96 -5.42 -1.72
CA ARG A 223 8.22 -5.44 -0.45
C ARG A 223 7.60 -4.07 -0.14
N PHE A 224 8.33 -2.99 -0.39
CA PHE A 224 7.79 -1.63 -0.30
C PHE A 224 6.61 -1.42 -1.26
N PHE A 225 6.72 -1.88 -2.51
CA PHE A 225 5.62 -1.81 -3.49
C PHE A 225 4.36 -2.55 -3.00
N CYS A 226 4.50 -3.75 -2.43
CA CYS A 226 3.36 -4.51 -1.90
C CYS A 226 2.64 -3.82 -0.73
N ILE A 227 3.34 -3.00 0.06
CA ILE A 227 2.78 -2.39 1.28
C ILE A 227 2.22 -1.00 1.02
N VAL A 228 2.85 -0.25 0.11
CA VAL A 228 2.44 1.13 -0.17
C VAL A 228 1.57 1.18 -1.42
N VAL A 229 2.01 0.54 -2.51
CA VAL A 229 1.39 0.73 -3.83
C VAL A 229 0.20 -0.20 -4.03
N LEU A 230 0.31 -1.48 -3.65
CA LEU A 230 -0.78 -2.45 -3.81
C LEU A 230 -2.07 -2.04 -3.06
N PRO A 231 -2.06 -1.67 -1.77
CA PRO A 231 -3.30 -1.26 -1.09
C PRO A 231 -3.86 0.04 -1.66
N LEU A 232 -3.01 0.95 -2.16
CA LEU A 232 -3.45 2.18 -2.80
C LEU A 232 -4.14 1.90 -4.15
N ILE A 233 -3.62 0.98 -4.95
CA ILE A 233 -4.27 0.50 -6.19
C ILE A 233 -5.59 -0.21 -5.86
N LEU A 234 -5.61 -1.08 -4.86
CA LEU A 234 -6.82 -1.83 -4.48
C LEU A 234 -7.92 -0.86 -4.05
N LEU A 235 -7.58 0.16 -3.25
CA LEU A 235 -8.51 1.21 -2.87
C LEU A 235 -9.01 1.99 -4.09
N PHE A 236 -8.10 2.37 -5.00
CA PHE A 236 -8.47 3.07 -6.23
C PHE A 236 -9.48 2.27 -7.08
N VAL A 237 -9.27 0.95 -7.22
CA VAL A 237 -10.19 0.06 -7.94
C VAL A 237 -11.56 -0.02 -7.26
N ILE A 238 -11.59 -0.15 -5.92
CA ILE A 238 -12.85 -0.13 -5.15
C ILE A 238 -13.60 1.18 -5.39
N TYR A 239 -12.91 2.32 -5.34
CA TYR A 239 -13.51 3.63 -5.58
C TYR A 239 -13.98 3.81 -7.01
N ALA A 240 -13.20 3.38 -8.01
CA ALA A 240 -13.61 3.40 -9.41
C ALA A 240 -14.90 2.59 -9.62
N PHE A 241 -15.00 1.41 -8.99
CA PHE A 241 -16.21 0.60 -9.03
C PHE A 241 -17.41 1.30 -8.37
N ILE A 242 -17.21 1.89 -7.19
CA ILE A 242 -18.27 2.66 -6.50
C ILE A 242 -18.71 3.86 -7.35
N LEU A 243 -17.77 4.58 -7.96
CA LEU A 243 -18.04 5.75 -8.80
C LEU A 243 -18.83 5.33 -10.04
N VAL A 244 -18.38 4.30 -10.77
CA VAL A 244 -19.09 3.77 -11.94
C VAL A 244 -20.50 3.34 -11.56
N ARG A 245 -20.67 2.60 -10.46
CA ARG A 245 -22.00 2.20 -9.97
C ARG A 245 -22.87 3.42 -9.64
N THR A 246 -22.31 4.43 -9.00
CA THR A 246 -23.02 5.67 -8.64
C THR A 246 -23.39 6.49 -9.87
N LEU A 247 -22.51 6.59 -10.87
CA LEU A 247 -22.79 7.24 -12.16
C LEU A 247 -23.84 6.50 -12.96
N VAL A 248 -23.83 5.17 -12.98
CA VAL A 248 -24.86 4.37 -13.65
C VAL A 248 -26.22 4.59 -12.99
N ILE A 249 -26.28 4.62 -11.65
CA ILE A 249 -27.51 4.94 -10.92
C ILE A 249 -27.96 6.37 -11.22
N ALA A 250 -27.05 7.35 -11.19
CA ALA A 250 -27.38 8.75 -11.49
C ALA A 250 -27.85 8.94 -12.94
N LYS A 251 -27.22 8.26 -13.92
CA LYS A 251 -27.68 8.26 -15.32
C LYS A 251 -29.04 7.58 -15.48
N LEU A 252 -29.29 6.49 -14.76
CA LEU A 252 -30.58 5.79 -14.77
C LEU A 252 -31.67 6.67 -14.14
N GLU A 253 -31.38 7.38 -13.05
CA GLU A 253 -32.28 8.35 -12.45
C GLU A 253 -32.53 9.55 -13.37
N ASN A 254 -31.52 10.05 -14.09
CA ASN A 254 -31.71 11.14 -15.04
C ASN A 254 -32.57 10.70 -16.24
N GLN A 255 -32.33 9.51 -16.80
CA GLN A 255 -33.19 8.91 -17.83
C GLN A 255 -34.63 8.70 -17.34
N ARG A 256 -34.80 8.32 -16.07
CA ARG A 256 -36.11 8.11 -15.45
C ARG A 256 -36.82 9.42 -15.14
N LYS A 257 -36.10 10.48 -14.80
CA LYS A 257 -36.63 11.84 -14.65
C LYS A 257 -37.12 12.39 -15.99
N VAL A 258 -36.34 12.19 -17.06
CA VAL A 258 -36.74 12.57 -18.43
C VAL A 258 -37.97 11.76 -18.89
N GLN A 259 -38.09 10.49 -18.50
CA GLN A 259 -39.32 9.71 -18.73
C GLN A 259 -40.50 10.17 -17.86
N SER A 260 -40.29 10.53 -16.59
CA SER A 260 -41.39 11.04 -15.75
C SER A 260 -41.85 12.44 -16.18
N GLU A 261 -40.95 13.27 -16.70
CA GLU A 261 -41.29 14.61 -17.21
C GLU A 261 -42.03 14.53 -18.56
N GLN A 262 -41.75 13.50 -19.37
CA GLN A 262 -42.51 13.20 -20.60
C GLN A 262 -43.82 12.44 -20.34
N VAL A 263 -44.01 11.82 -19.17
CA VAL A 263 -45.27 11.14 -18.79
C VAL A 263 -46.20 12.07 -17.98
N VAL A 264 -45.67 13.09 -17.29
CA VAL A 264 -46.51 14.13 -16.64
C VAL A 264 -47.24 15.02 -17.67
N SER A 265 -46.78 15.11 -18.92
CA SER A 265 -47.50 15.81 -19.99
C SER A 265 -48.64 15.01 -20.64
N VAL A 266 -48.89 13.77 -20.22
CA VAL A 266 -50.00 12.93 -20.77
C VAL A 266 -51.12 12.70 -19.76
N ASP A 267 -50.94 13.04 -18.48
CA ASP A 267 -52.00 12.91 -17.44
C ASP A 267 -52.86 14.17 -17.27
N GLY A 268 -52.68 15.16 -18.16
CA GLY A 268 -53.45 16.42 -18.17
C GLY A 268 -54.48 16.57 -19.29
N LEU A 269 -54.68 15.55 -20.15
CA LEU A 269 -55.75 15.61 -21.16
C LEU A 269 -57.03 15.04 -20.56
N SER A 270 -57.93 15.97 -20.21
CA SER A 270 -59.24 15.71 -19.64
C SER A 270 -60.05 14.75 -20.52
N ASP A 271 -60.93 13.98 -19.87
CA ASP A 271 -61.87 13.05 -20.50
C ASP A 271 -62.81 13.70 -21.54
N GLU A 272 -62.77 15.02 -21.69
CA GLU A 272 -63.53 15.79 -22.68
C GLU A 272 -62.96 15.69 -24.10
N GLU A 273 -61.64 15.62 -24.28
CA GLU A 273 -61.03 15.57 -25.62
C GLU A 273 -61.19 14.18 -26.27
N LYS A 274 -61.10 13.10 -25.47
CA LYS A 274 -61.40 11.73 -25.92
C LYS A 274 -62.85 11.57 -26.37
N ARG A 275 -63.79 12.27 -25.72
CA ARG A 275 -65.21 12.28 -26.11
C ARG A 275 -65.47 13.07 -27.38
N ARG A 276 -64.78 14.20 -27.57
CA ARG A 276 -64.85 14.98 -28.82
C ARG A 276 -64.33 14.21 -30.02
N LEU A 277 -63.17 13.56 -29.90
CA LEU A 277 -62.60 12.72 -30.97
C LEU A 277 -63.49 11.52 -31.30
N ALA A 278 -64.07 10.85 -30.29
CA ALA A 278 -65.01 9.76 -30.52
C ALA A 278 -66.29 10.22 -31.23
N GLN A 279 -66.76 11.44 -30.91
CA GLN A 279 -67.95 12.02 -31.53
C GLN A 279 -67.69 12.53 -32.94
N GLU A 280 -66.51 13.09 -33.20
CA GLU A 280 -66.06 13.50 -34.53
C GLU A 280 -65.87 12.29 -35.46
N LEU A 281 -65.31 11.17 -34.94
CA LEU A 281 -65.17 9.93 -35.70
C LEU A 281 -66.54 9.32 -36.04
N LEU A 282 -67.48 9.31 -35.10
CA LEU A 282 -68.84 8.79 -35.32
C LEU A 282 -69.63 9.66 -36.31
N ALA A 283 -69.48 10.98 -36.23
CA ALA A 283 -70.04 11.93 -37.19
C ALA A 283 -69.40 11.77 -38.58
N SER A 284 -68.08 11.51 -38.66
CA SER A 284 -67.38 11.25 -39.93
C SER A 284 -67.84 9.94 -40.59
N LEU A 285 -68.13 8.90 -39.80
CA LEU A 285 -68.67 7.62 -40.30
C LEU A 285 -70.12 7.75 -40.75
N GLN A 286 -70.94 8.55 -40.06
CA GLN A 286 -72.32 8.84 -40.48
C GLN A 286 -72.36 9.74 -41.72
N ALA A 287 -71.44 10.69 -41.85
CA ALA A 287 -71.27 11.48 -43.07
C ALA A 287 -70.78 10.63 -44.26
N SER A 288 -69.93 9.63 -44.01
CA SER A 288 -69.39 8.74 -45.05
C SER A 288 -70.33 7.59 -45.45
N ALA A 289 -71.38 7.29 -44.66
CA ALA A 289 -72.33 6.21 -44.96
C ALA A 289 -73.58 6.66 -45.73
N GLY A 290 -73.71 7.96 -46.05
CA GLY A 290 -74.89 8.55 -46.70
C GLY A 290 -74.82 8.78 -48.22
N GLY A 291 -73.74 8.40 -48.90
CA GLY A 291 -73.52 8.73 -50.33
C GLY A 291 -73.32 7.52 -51.23
N GLU A 292 -74.44 7.00 -51.73
CA GLU A 292 -74.67 6.27 -53.00
C GLU A 292 -73.59 5.36 -53.66
N LYS A 293 -73.97 4.08 -53.68
CA LYS A 293 -73.83 3.08 -54.75
C LYS A 293 -73.63 3.62 -56.20
N ALA A 294 -72.61 3.08 -56.88
CA ALA A 294 -72.58 2.59 -58.28
C ALA A 294 -71.10 2.51 -58.69
N SER A 295 -70.53 1.50 -59.37
CA SER A 295 -71.00 0.27 -60.00
C SER A 295 -69.74 -0.52 -60.38
N ASP A 296 -69.84 -1.85 -60.32
CA ASP A 296 -68.85 -2.84 -60.75
C ASP A 296 -68.30 -2.62 -62.17
N ALA A 297 -67.04 -3.02 -62.42
CA ALA A 297 -66.76 -4.27 -63.16
C ALA A 297 -65.30 -4.41 -63.66
N LYS A 298 -64.81 -5.65 -63.49
CA LYS A 298 -63.99 -6.48 -64.41
C LYS A 298 -62.45 -6.38 -64.44
N ASN A 299 -61.90 -7.53 -64.05
CA ASN A 299 -60.92 -8.40 -64.74
C ASN A 299 -59.42 -8.04 -64.82
N ALA A 300 -58.66 -8.93 -64.16
CA ALA A 300 -57.63 -9.84 -64.71
C ALA A 300 -56.25 -9.32 -65.14
N ASP A 301 -55.26 -10.17 -64.84
CA ASP A 301 -53.90 -10.29 -65.40
C ASP A 301 -52.92 -9.15 -65.05
N ASP A 302 -51.61 -9.35 -64.85
CA ASP A 302 -50.72 -10.49 -64.95
C ASP A 302 -49.38 -10.13 -64.27
N ALA A 303 -48.53 -11.13 -64.06
CA ALA A 303 -47.05 -11.11 -64.04
C ALA A 303 -46.29 -10.04 -63.21
N ALA A 304 -45.60 -10.37 -62.11
CA ALA A 304 -44.36 -11.18 -62.02
C ALA A 304 -43.17 -10.63 -62.84
N ALA A 305 -42.12 -10.19 -62.14
CA ALA A 305 -40.72 -10.63 -62.33
C ALA A 305 -39.79 -9.71 -61.49
N GLN A 306 -39.14 -10.24 -60.45
CA GLN A 306 -37.72 -10.68 -60.43
C GLN A 306 -36.86 -9.56 -59.78
N GLU A 307 -35.92 -9.79 -58.86
CA GLU A 307 -35.08 -10.96 -58.57
C GLU A 307 -34.82 -11.12 -57.04
N ALA A 308 -34.69 -12.38 -56.63
CA ALA A 308 -34.06 -12.86 -55.38
C ALA A 308 -32.56 -13.18 -55.68
N PRO A 309 -31.84 -14.11 -55.01
CA PRO A 309 -31.77 -14.56 -53.61
C PRO A 309 -30.29 -14.57 -53.06
N VAL A 310 -30.05 -14.59 -51.74
CA VAL A 310 -29.75 -15.75 -50.84
C VAL A 310 -28.52 -16.61 -51.21
N GLN A 311 -27.66 -16.89 -50.21
CA GLN A 311 -27.15 -18.24 -49.88
C GLN A 311 -26.41 -18.29 -48.51
N GLU A 312 -27.10 -18.77 -47.47
CA GLU A 312 -26.63 -19.84 -46.58
C GLU A 312 -26.80 -21.17 -47.38
N GLU A 313 -26.10 -22.29 -47.18
CA GLU A 313 -25.74 -22.98 -45.95
C GLU A 313 -24.82 -24.20 -46.29
N LYS A 314 -23.98 -24.59 -45.32
CA LYS A 314 -23.64 -25.96 -44.86
C LYS A 314 -22.81 -26.99 -45.65
N SER A 315 -22.19 -27.81 -44.77
CA SER A 315 -21.73 -29.21 -44.90
C SER A 315 -20.40 -29.45 -45.61
N ASP A 316 -19.54 -30.40 -45.23
CA ASP A 316 -19.22 -31.10 -43.99
C ASP A 316 -17.95 -31.93 -44.31
N GLU A 317 -17.32 -32.47 -43.27
CA GLU A 317 -16.49 -33.69 -43.30
C GLU A 317 -15.03 -33.71 -43.82
N GLN A 318 -14.16 -34.05 -42.85
CA GLN A 318 -13.18 -35.15 -42.85
C GLN A 318 -11.76 -35.00 -43.41
N ASN A 319 -10.84 -34.98 -42.44
CA ASN A 319 -9.82 -36.02 -42.16
C ASN A 319 -8.37 -35.80 -42.65
N THR A 320 -7.47 -36.32 -41.80
CA THR A 320 -6.01 -36.54 -41.93
C THR A 320 -5.14 -35.29 -41.91
N GLY A 321 -4.04 -35.20 -41.15
CA GLY A 321 -3.27 -36.17 -40.39
C GLY A 321 -1.83 -35.65 -40.31
N GLU A 322 -1.12 -35.95 -39.20
CA GLU A 322 0.34 -35.81 -39.01
C GLU A 322 0.94 -34.39 -39.13
N LYS A 323 2.07 -33.98 -38.51
CA LYS A 323 2.98 -34.44 -37.45
C LYS A 323 4.18 -33.47 -37.57
N SER A 324 4.88 -33.24 -36.46
CA SER A 324 6.27 -32.68 -36.38
C SER A 324 6.42 -31.23 -36.86
N GLU A 325 7.15 -30.33 -36.19
CA GLU A 325 8.26 -30.40 -35.23
C GLU A 325 8.09 -29.40 -34.08
#